data_AF-A0A3P3XTW1-F1
#
_entry.id   AF-A0A3P3XTW1-F1
#
_cell.length_a   1.000
_cell.length_b   1.000
_cell.length_c   1.000
_cell.angle_alpha   90.00
_cell.angle_beta   90.00
_cell.angle_gamma   90.00
#
_symmetry.space_group_name_H-M   'P 1'
#
loop_
_entity.id
_entity.type
_entity.pdbx_description
1 polymer ?
#
loop_
_entity_poly.entity_id
_entity_poly.type
_entity_poly.pdbx_seq_one_letter_code
_entity_poly.pdbx_strand_id
1 'polypeptide(L)'
;MKKRKYFGLMVVAILLSSCASAPSVPEWIRKTPKPDAKYTYFVGSSSAKDSATALNDATSSLIAGIMQFMGVSISVTSSAEARASLDDYQAQITQTVKTESTGRLAGFEVAEKYIQKDPKTGQYTVHVLARYETKELLKEKTRIESLFNEKIDAVAIPEQKGDAAASDRRLLDAIRSYAEAMTAAGGSDIENAQIKLERNAKKASGLAATLKLIVPSSQGASISVGGQLPSFHASLVANKGGIEQGVSGAPLIITYPRRLASGRIGTSTTQSFTDQNGNAIFEVPAIDIAGNYRVTIQLDFASISDLFASLPSWALPYSDAVESDLSGIVAYIHYKVISAAKNIPTAIAVYGKNPANAGKIDLGIFVGSLKEPLIKEGFVILDAEAPEVGENPDIAQLKAAAPPQAQRFALITLDLVSVSKDGDYFIATTSGSMSVFDLTGGNTLYSASKNAQGMGLSETEAIANALKALGGQTFAKDLLSALP
;
A
#
# COMPACT_ATOMS: atom_id res chain seq x y z
N MET A 1 82.13 101.81 17.39
CA MET A 1 81.01 101.10 16.71
C MET A 1 81.42 99.65 16.44
N LYS A 2 80.52 98.70 16.75
CA LYS A 2 80.47 97.26 16.36
C LYS A 2 81.70 96.39 16.73
N LYS A 3 81.82 95.88 17.98
CA LYS A 3 81.35 94.56 18.51
C LYS A 3 81.63 93.38 17.53
N ARG A 4 82.71 92.56 17.62
CA ARG A 4 83.12 91.53 18.64
C ARG A 4 82.03 90.43 18.75
N LYS A 5 82.25 89.10 18.67
CA LYS A 5 83.34 88.18 19.03
C LYS A 5 83.16 86.79 18.37
N TYR A 6 84.30 86.09 18.20
CA TYR A 6 84.62 84.66 18.33
C TYR A 6 83.50 83.62 18.52
N PHE A 7 83.59 82.53 17.75
CA PHE A 7 82.94 81.26 18.03
C PHE A 7 83.98 80.13 18.00
N GLY A 8 84.07 79.41 19.11
CA GLY A 8 84.88 78.21 19.30
C GLY A 8 83.99 76.96 19.28
N LEU A 9 84.65 75.84 18.99
CA LEU A 9 84.13 74.48 18.80
C LEU A 9 83.65 73.84 20.11
N MET A 10 82.52 73.10 20.10
CA MET A 10 82.31 71.95 21.00
C MET A 10 81.19 71.03 20.49
N VAL A 11 81.49 69.74 20.38
CA VAL A 11 80.59 68.63 20.04
C VAL A 11 80.06 68.01 21.34
N VAL A 12 78.74 67.84 21.49
CA VAL A 12 78.11 66.89 22.45
C VAL A 12 76.83 66.30 21.85
N ALA A 13 76.68 64.99 22.05
CA ALA A 13 75.67 64.06 21.56
C ALA A 13 74.19 64.44 21.80
N ILE A 14 73.33 64.14 20.82
CA ILE A 14 71.88 64.03 20.97
C ILE A 14 71.48 62.60 20.61
N LEU A 15 71.15 61.82 21.63
CA LEU A 15 70.49 60.52 21.55
C LEU A 15 69.19 60.62 22.37
N LEU A 16 68.10 60.15 21.74
CA LEU A 16 66.87 59.61 22.34
C LEU A 16 65.82 60.60 22.88
N SER A 17 64.82 60.85 22.03
CA SER A 17 63.42 61.03 22.47
C SER A 17 62.46 60.46 21.41
N SER A 18 62.52 59.14 21.19
CA SER A 18 61.40 58.40 20.60
C SER A 18 60.40 58.09 21.70
N CYS A 19 59.37 58.93 21.81
CA CYS A 19 58.21 58.65 22.63
C CYS A 19 57.34 57.63 21.88
N ALA A 20 57.44 56.36 22.26
CA ALA A 20 56.55 55.31 21.79
C ALA A 20 55.18 55.48 22.48
N SER A 21 54.24 56.12 21.80
CA SER A 21 52.83 56.12 22.21
C SER A 21 52.26 54.71 22.05
N ALA A 22 51.77 54.12 23.14
CA ALA A 22 51.06 52.85 23.10
C ALA A 22 49.82 52.96 22.19
N PRO A 23 49.51 51.95 21.37
CA PRO A 23 48.37 52.00 20.44
C PRO A 23 47.06 52.22 21.21
N SER A 24 46.32 53.26 20.84
CA SER A 24 45.02 53.59 21.43
C SER A 24 43.99 52.54 21.01
N VAL A 25 43.23 52.02 21.97
CA VAL A 25 42.12 51.07 21.73
C VAL A 25 41.11 51.69 20.75
N PRO A 26 40.84 51.06 19.59
CA PRO A 26 39.89 51.58 18.62
C PRO A 26 38.47 51.76 19.18
N GLU A 27 37.75 52.80 18.72
CA GLU A 27 36.40 53.13 19.22
C GLU A 27 35.38 52.03 18.92
N TRP A 28 35.52 51.35 17.77
CA TRP A 28 34.61 50.29 17.31
C TRP A 28 34.55 49.08 18.25
N ILE A 29 35.55 48.92 19.13
CA ILE A 29 35.57 47.88 20.17
C ILE A 29 34.54 48.18 21.27
N ARG A 30 34.32 49.46 21.57
CA ARG A 30 33.35 49.88 22.61
C ARG A 30 31.94 50.01 22.06
N LYS A 31 31.83 50.33 20.77
CA LYS A 31 30.55 50.53 20.10
C LYS A 31 30.67 50.12 18.63
N THR A 32 29.98 49.04 18.27
CA THR A 32 29.85 48.62 16.87
C THR A 32 29.37 49.79 16.02
N PRO A 33 30.05 50.09 14.89
CA PRO A 33 29.60 51.13 13.98
C PRO A 33 28.16 50.92 13.54
N LYS A 34 27.40 52.00 13.39
CA LYS A 34 26.05 51.92 12.80
C LYS A 34 26.19 51.53 11.32
N PRO A 35 25.21 50.81 10.75
CA PRO A 35 25.16 50.60 9.30
C PRO A 35 25.23 51.93 8.56
N ASP A 36 25.94 51.95 7.44
CA ASP A 36 26.01 53.08 6.51
C ASP A 36 25.25 52.78 5.21
N ALA A 37 25.39 53.63 4.18
CA ALA A 37 24.67 53.47 2.93
C ALA A 37 25.07 52.22 2.12
N LYS A 38 26.25 51.65 2.38
CA LYS A 38 26.81 50.50 1.64
C LYS A 38 27.00 49.28 2.52
N TYR A 39 27.36 49.46 3.79
CA TYR A 39 27.82 48.39 4.67
C TYR A 39 27.02 48.28 5.98
N THR A 40 26.79 47.03 6.39
CA THR A 40 26.38 46.63 7.73
C THR A 40 27.60 46.10 8.49
N TYR A 41 27.80 46.55 9.72
CA TYR A 41 28.98 46.21 10.52
C TYR A 41 28.67 45.19 11.61
N PHE A 42 29.60 44.26 11.83
CA PHE A 42 29.50 43.22 12.84
C PHE A 42 30.81 43.14 13.63
N VAL A 43 30.70 42.93 14.93
CA VAL A 43 31.86 42.76 15.82
C VAL A 43 31.73 41.45 16.56
N GLY A 44 32.78 40.63 16.48
CA GLY A 44 32.95 39.45 17.32
C GLY A 44 34.13 39.63 18.27
N SER A 45 34.01 39.12 19.49
CA SER A 45 35.08 39.22 20.49
C SER A 45 35.14 38.02 21.41
N SER A 46 36.35 37.60 21.77
CA SER A 46 36.58 36.57 22.79
C SER A 46 37.95 36.73 23.46
N SER A 47 38.09 36.15 24.64
CA SER A 47 39.34 36.10 25.42
C SER A 47 39.71 34.65 25.73
N ALA A 48 40.96 34.27 25.45
CA ALA A 48 41.47 32.91 25.71
C ALA A 48 42.97 32.90 26.08
N LYS A 49 43.51 31.74 26.46
CA LYS A 49 44.92 31.60 26.87
C LYS A 49 45.92 31.83 25.72
N ASP A 50 45.51 31.59 24.48
CA ASP A 50 46.28 31.84 23.27
C ASP A 50 45.44 32.63 22.25
N SER A 51 46.12 33.35 21.36
CA SER A 51 45.48 34.23 20.38
C SER A 51 44.70 33.49 19.30
N ALA A 52 45.03 32.23 18.99
CA ALA A 52 44.35 31.46 17.96
C ALA A 52 42.99 30.95 18.45
N THR A 53 42.92 30.45 19.68
CA THR A 53 41.66 30.09 20.34
C THR A 53 40.76 31.32 20.49
N ALA A 54 41.31 32.44 20.97
CA ALA A 54 40.55 33.69 21.10
C ALA A 54 40.02 34.19 19.74
N LEU A 55 40.79 34.04 18.66
CA LEU A 55 40.34 34.38 17.31
C LEU A 55 39.23 33.44 16.80
N ASN A 56 39.34 32.14 17.03
CA ASN A 56 38.29 31.18 16.66
C ASN A 56 36.97 31.51 17.37
N ASP A 57 37.02 31.74 18.68
CA ASP A 57 35.83 32.05 19.47
C ASP A 57 35.25 33.42 19.12
N ALA A 58 36.10 34.43 18.85
CA ALA A 58 35.66 35.73 18.34
C ALA A 58 34.99 35.60 16.97
N THR A 59 35.46 34.69 16.13
CA THR A 59 34.85 34.37 14.82
C THR A 59 33.48 33.72 15.00
N SER A 60 33.35 32.77 15.94
CA SER A 60 32.05 32.17 16.30
C SER A 60 31.07 33.21 16.82
N SER A 61 31.53 34.15 17.65
CA SER A 61 30.74 35.29 18.14
C SER A 61 30.31 36.22 17.00
N LEU A 62 31.20 36.51 16.05
CA LEU A 62 30.88 37.31 14.86
C LEU A 62 29.79 36.63 14.01
N ILE A 63 29.95 35.33 13.73
CA ILE A 63 28.97 34.53 12.99
C ILE A 63 27.62 34.58 13.69
N ALA A 64 27.56 34.39 15.01
CA ALA A 64 26.32 34.47 15.76
C ALA A 64 25.61 35.83 15.59
N GLY A 65 26.36 36.94 15.58
CA GLY A 65 25.80 38.27 15.32
C GLY A 65 25.23 38.44 13.91
N ILE A 66 25.92 37.88 12.90
CA ILE A 66 25.44 37.88 11.50
C ILE A 66 24.17 37.03 11.38
N MET A 67 24.17 35.83 11.96
CA MET A 67 23.01 34.92 11.99
C MET A 67 21.80 35.58 12.65
N GLN A 68 22.01 36.27 13.79
CA GLN A 68 20.97 37.00 14.49
C GLN A 68 20.37 38.13 13.64
N PHE A 69 21.19 38.86 12.87
CA PHE A 69 20.69 39.87 11.95
C PHE A 69 19.84 39.28 10.82
N MET A 70 20.23 38.10 10.32
CA MET A 70 19.45 37.40 9.30
C MET A 70 18.10 36.90 9.83
N GLY A 71 17.84 36.98 11.15
CA GLY A 71 16.62 36.45 11.76
C GLY A 71 16.60 34.92 11.83
N VAL A 72 17.73 34.29 11.47
CA VAL A 72 17.93 32.85 11.63
C VAL A 72 18.37 32.67 13.08
N SER A 73 17.43 32.44 13.98
CA SER A 73 17.79 31.89 15.28
C SER A 73 18.52 30.57 15.05
N ILE A 74 19.63 30.35 15.75
CA ILE A 74 20.30 29.04 15.88
C ILE A 74 19.39 28.10 16.72
N SER A 75 18.07 28.21 16.58
CA SER A 75 17.13 27.23 17.09
C SER A 75 17.30 26.01 16.19
N VAL A 76 17.94 25.01 16.79
CA VAL A 76 18.47 23.77 16.20
C VAL A 76 17.34 22.91 15.61
N THR A 77 16.73 23.31 14.50
CA THR A 77 15.72 22.49 13.78
C THR A 77 15.52 23.00 12.34
N SER A 78 16.60 23.10 11.58
CA SER A 78 16.55 23.38 10.14
C SER A 78 16.70 22.08 9.33
N SER A 79 16.02 22.01 8.18
CA SER A 79 16.14 20.90 7.21
C SER A 79 17.60 20.67 6.82
N ALA A 80 18.00 19.42 6.61
CA ALA A 80 19.36 19.06 6.17
C ALA A 80 19.94 19.96 5.05
N GLU A 81 19.17 20.34 4.03
CA GLU A 81 19.66 21.24 2.96
C GLU A 81 19.84 22.70 3.43
N ALA A 82 18.88 23.23 4.20
CA ALA A 82 19.03 24.54 4.81
C ALA A 82 20.19 24.56 5.83
N ARG A 83 20.37 23.46 6.58
CA ARG A 83 21.51 23.23 7.48
C ARG A 83 22.81 23.22 6.71
N ALA A 84 22.92 22.41 5.66
CA ALA A 84 24.10 22.35 4.80
C ALA A 84 24.41 23.72 4.18
N SER A 85 23.39 24.44 3.71
CA SER A 85 23.58 25.78 3.15
C SER A 85 24.04 26.80 4.21
N LEU A 86 23.53 26.70 5.44
CA LEU A 86 23.97 27.52 6.57
C LEU A 86 25.39 27.14 7.02
N ASP A 87 25.71 25.86 7.08
CA ASP A 87 27.02 25.33 7.48
C ASP A 87 28.09 25.74 6.46
N ASP A 88 27.80 25.62 5.17
CA ASP A 88 28.66 26.11 4.08
C ASP A 88 28.89 27.62 4.19
N TYR A 89 27.83 28.38 4.49
CA TYR A 89 27.92 29.83 4.68
C TYR A 89 28.78 30.19 5.90
N GLN A 90 28.59 29.51 7.03
CA GLN A 90 29.42 29.69 8.23
C GLN A 90 30.88 29.30 7.98
N ALA A 91 31.12 28.24 7.21
CA ALA A 91 32.47 27.81 6.82
C ALA A 91 33.15 28.87 5.96
N GLN A 92 32.43 29.49 5.00
CA GLN A 92 32.95 30.58 4.18
C GLN A 92 33.30 31.82 5.02
N ILE A 93 32.46 32.21 5.98
CA ILE A 93 32.75 33.30 6.91
C ILE A 93 33.99 32.98 7.75
N THR A 94 34.01 31.79 8.38
CA THR A 94 35.13 31.33 9.23
C THR A 94 36.44 31.40 8.46
N GLN A 95 36.43 30.88 7.24
CA GLN A 95 37.61 30.83 6.41
C GLN A 95 38.04 32.21 5.92
N THR A 96 37.08 33.10 5.63
CA THR A 96 37.36 34.51 5.28
C THR A 96 38.03 35.24 6.45
N VAL A 97 37.55 35.05 7.69
CA VAL A 97 38.14 35.67 8.89
C VAL A 97 39.54 35.15 9.20
N LYS A 98 39.78 33.85 8.98
CA LYS A 98 41.09 33.21 9.19
C LYS A 98 42.12 33.58 8.14
N THR A 99 41.71 33.71 6.88
CA THR A 99 42.62 33.97 5.75
C THR A 99 42.65 35.42 5.29
N GLU A 100 41.82 36.28 5.88
CA GLU A 100 41.67 37.70 5.51
C GLU A 100 41.40 37.88 4.00
N SER A 101 40.66 36.93 3.42
CA SER A 101 40.44 36.85 1.97
C SER A 101 39.17 37.59 1.55
N THR A 102 39.28 38.56 0.65
CA THR A 102 38.14 39.39 0.16
C THR A 102 37.31 38.75 -0.96
N GLY A 103 37.62 37.50 -1.37
CA GLY A 103 37.02 36.87 -2.55
C GLY A 103 36.17 35.62 -2.30
N ARG A 104 36.08 35.14 -1.05
CA ARG A 104 35.40 33.87 -0.73
C ARG A 104 33.91 34.03 -0.47
N LEU A 105 33.50 35.19 0.05
CA LEU A 105 32.11 35.50 0.33
C LEU A 105 31.79 36.89 -0.22
N ALA A 106 30.80 36.96 -1.10
CA ALA A 106 30.46 38.20 -1.81
C ALA A 106 30.05 39.30 -0.82
N GLY A 107 30.72 40.45 -0.89
CA GLY A 107 30.40 41.62 -0.07
C GLY A 107 30.83 41.53 1.39
N PHE A 108 31.39 40.42 1.87
CA PHE A 108 31.89 40.27 3.25
C PHE A 108 33.40 40.48 3.35
N GLU A 109 33.82 41.34 4.27
CA GLU A 109 35.23 41.66 4.47
C GLU A 109 35.55 41.86 5.96
N VAL A 110 36.73 41.40 6.39
CA VAL A 110 37.30 41.79 7.68
C VAL A 110 37.87 43.20 7.52
N ALA A 111 37.27 44.18 8.19
CA ALA A 111 37.71 45.57 8.12
C ALA A 111 38.92 45.82 9.04
N GLU A 112 38.84 45.36 10.30
CA GLU A 112 39.91 45.54 11.29
C GLU A 112 39.96 44.36 12.28
N LYS A 113 41.17 44.08 12.78
CA LYS A 113 41.42 43.10 13.84
C LYS A 113 42.28 43.75 14.92
N TYR A 114 41.86 43.60 16.17
CA TYR A 114 42.59 44.12 17.32
C TYR A 114 42.86 42.99 18.31
N ILE A 115 44.12 42.84 18.71
CA ILE A 115 44.56 41.81 19.64
C ILE A 115 45.25 42.49 20.82
N GLN A 116 44.80 42.19 22.03
CA GLN A 116 45.41 42.68 23.25
C GLN A 116 45.70 41.53 24.20
N LYS A 117 46.90 41.51 24.77
CA LYS A 117 47.24 40.62 25.88
C LYS A 117 46.96 41.35 27.19
N ASP A 118 46.16 40.74 28.06
CA ASP A 118 45.97 41.24 29.41
C ASP A 118 47.21 40.88 30.27
N PRO A 119 47.98 41.87 30.75
CA PRO A 119 49.18 41.62 31.55
C PRO A 119 48.88 41.02 32.92
N LYS A 120 47.64 41.09 33.43
CA LYS A 120 47.25 40.55 34.73
C LYS A 120 46.82 39.09 34.67
N THR A 121 46.06 38.72 33.64
CA THR A 121 45.52 37.37 33.47
C THR A 121 46.32 36.51 32.49
N GLY A 122 47.19 37.14 31.70
CA GLY A 122 47.98 36.50 30.65
C GLY A 122 47.18 36.12 29.40
N GLN A 123 45.86 36.39 29.38
CA GLN A 123 44.96 36.03 28.29
C GLN A 123 45.08 36.98 27.10
N TYR A 124 44.81 36.47 25.91
CA TYR A 124 44.65 37.25 24.69
C TYR A 124 43.17 37.53 24.45
N THR A 125 42.81 38.79 24.28
CA THR A 125 41.49 39.23 23.82
C THR A 125 41.60 39.63 22.35
N VAL A 126 40.77 39.04 21.51
CA VAL A 126 40.71 39.31 20.07
C VAL A 126 39.36 39.94 19.76
N HIS A 127 39.38 41.06 19.06
CA HIS A 127 38.21 41.70 18.48
C HIS A 127 38.33 41.70 16.95
N VAL A 128 37.26 41.31 16.27
CA VAL A 128 37.18 41.29 14.80
C VAL A 128 36.02 42.20 14.39
N LEU A 129 36.33 43.27 13.65
CA LEU A 129 35.35 44.10 12.95
C LEU A 129 35.23 43.60 11.53
N ALA A 130 34.04 43.16 11.15
CA ALA A 130 33.71 42.85 9.76
C ALA A 130 32.68 43.85 9.23
N ARG A 131 32.75 44.09 7.92
CA ARG A 131 31.74 44.83 7.18
C ARG A 131 31.15 43.91 6.11
N TYR A 132 29.85 44.02 5.89
CA TYR A 132 29.13 43.28 4.88
C TYR A 132 28.37 44.27 4.01
N GLU A 133 28.54 44.22 2.69
CA GLU A 133 27.68 44.97 1.77
C GLU A 133 26.21 44.66 2.05
N THR A 134 25.45 45.67 2.46
CA THR A 134 24.08 45.50 2.95
C THR A 134 23.19 44.84 1.90
N LYS A 135 23.41 45.13 0.62
CA LYS A 135 22.68 44.53 -0.50
C LYS A 135 22.89 43.01 -0.61
N GLU A 136 24.13 42.55 -0.54
CA GLU A 136 24.45 41.12 -0.62
C GLU A 136 24.00 40.38 0.64
N LEU A 137 24.14 41.00 1.82
CA LEU A 137 23.63 40.45 3.07
C LEU A 137 22.10 40.24 3.05
N LEU A 138 21.36 41.21 2.52
CA LEU A 138 19.89 41.09 2.38
C LEU A 138 19.51 40.05 1.33
N LYS A 139 20.24 39.96 0.21
CA LYS A 139 20.03 38.93 -0.80
C LYS A 139 20.22 37.53 -0.22
N GLU A 140 21.27 37.34 0.58
CA GLU A 140 21.54 36.05 1.23
C GLU A 140 20.49 35.72 2.29
N LYS A 141 20.06 36.71 3.08
CA LYS A 141 18.92 36.57 4.00
C LYS A 141 17.67 36.06 3.26
N THR A 142 17.28 36.72 2.16
CA THR A 142 16.10 36.31 1.37
C THR A 142 16.25 34.91 0.78
N ARG A 143 17.45 34.53 0.31
CA ARG A 143 17.72 33.18 -0.22
C ARG A 143 17.49 32.12 0.86
N ILE A 144 18.02 32.34 2.06
CA ILE A 144 17.88 31.41 3.19
C ILE A 144 16.41 31.35 3.64
N GLU A 145 15.74 32.49 3.81
CA GLU A 145 14.31 32.57 4.16
C GLU A 145 13.43 31.80 3.16
N SER A 146 13.73 31.90 1.86
CA SER A 146 13.01 31.17 0.80
C SER A 146 13.12 29.66 0.96
N LEU A 147 14.31 29.13 1.28
CA LEU A 147 14.53 27.69 1.47
C LEU A 147 13.74 27.15 2.67
N PHE A 148 13.64 27.94 3.74
CA PHE A 148 12.82 27.59 4.91
C PHE A 148 11.33 27.59 4.58
N ASN A 149 10.85 28.63 3.89
CA ASN A 149 9.45 28.73 3.49
C ASN A 149 9.04 27.59 2.56
N GLU A 150 9.89 27.19 1.61
CA GLU A 150 9.60 26.10 0.68
C GLU A 150 9.29 24.77 1.41
N LYS A 151 10.03 24.43 2.47
CA LYS A 151 9.78 23.20 3.26
C LYS A 151 8.54 23.32 4.15
N ILE A 152 8.25 24.51 4.68
CA ILE A 152 7.01 24.75 5.43
C ILE A 152 5.80 24.60 4.48
N ASP A 153 5.90 25.17 3.28
CA ASP A 153 4.89 25.11 2.24
C ASP A 153 4.71 23.69 1.70
N ALA A 154 5.78 22.90 1.61
CA ALA A 154 5.71 21.49 1.23
C ALA A 154 4.78 20.66 2.14
N VAL A 155 4.59 21.07 3.40
CA VAL A 155 3.63 20.44 4.33
C VAL A 155 2.30 21.21 4.37
N ALA A 156 2.34 22.53 4.40
CA ALA A 156 1.15 23.36 4.56
C ALA A 156 0.24 23.34 3.32
N ILE A 157 0.81 23.34 2.11
CA ILE A 157 0.03 23.35 0.87
C ILE A 157 -0.78 22.05 0.70
N PRO A 158 -0.21 20.84 0.86
CA PRO A 158 -1.01 19.62 0.80
C PRO A 158 -2.08 19.56 1.91
N GLU A 159 -1.77 20.01 3.13
CA GLU A 159 -2.78 20.10 4.20
C GLU A 159 -3.95 21.02 3.81
N GLN A 160 -3.67 22.21 3.27
CA GLN A 160 -4.71 23.13 2.80
C GLN A 160 -5.52 22.56 1.64
N LYS A 161 -4.88 21.85 0.70
CA LYS A 161 -5.57 21.13 -0.37
C LYS A 161 -6.50 20.06 0.20
N GLY A 162 -6.04 19.35 1.24
CA GLY A 162 -6.85 18.37 1.96
C GLY A 162 -8.06 19.00 2.63
N ASP A 163 -7.86 20.12 3.34
CA ASP A 163 -8.94 20.86 4.01
C ASP A 163 -9.97 21.39 2.99
N ALA A 164 -9.51 21.91 1.86
CA ALA A 164 -10.36 22.36 0.75
C ALA A 164 -11.14 21.19 0.14
N ALA A 165 -10.47 20.08 -0.19
CA ALA A 165 -11.12 18.89 -0.75
C ALA A 165 -12.15 18.28 0.21
N ALA A 166 -11.85 18.24 1.52
CA ALA A 166 -12.77 17.78 2.54
C ALA A 166 -14.02 18.68 2.65
N SER A 167 -13.83 20.00 2.49
CA SER A 167 -14.92 20.99 2.46
C SER A 167 -15.78 20.84 1.19
N ASP A 168 -15.14 20.57 0.06
CA ASP A 168 -15.75 20.30 -1.25
C ASP A 168 -16.37 18.89 -1.35
N ARG A 169 -16.28 18.08 -0.28
CA ARG A 169 -16.75 16.68 -0.24
C ARG A 169 -16.02 15.72 -1.18
N ARG A 170 -14.85 16.10 -1.68
CA ARG A 170 -13.93 15.22 -2.42
C ARG A 170 -13.08 14.45 -1.41
N LEU A 171 -13.69 13.47 -0.74
CA LEU A 171 -13.11 12.86 0.46
C LEU A 171 -11.84 12.04 0.19
N LEU A 172 -11.77 11.29 -0.91
CA LEU A 172 -10.54 10.55 -1.23
C LEU A 172 -9.39 11.48 -1.63
N ASP A 173 -9.69 12.55 -2.38
CA ASP A 173 -8.70 13.60 -2.67
C ASP A 173 -8.17 14.20 -1.37
N ALA A 174 -9.05 14.44 -0.40
CA ALA A 174 -8.66 14.98 0.89
C ALA A 174 -7.74 14.03 1.66
N ILE A 175 -8.09 12.74 1.76
CA ILE A 175 -7.27 11.72 2.43
C ILE A 175 -5.90 11.63 1.75
N ARG A 176 -5.86 11.62 0.41
CA ARG A 176 -4.60 11.64 -0.35
C ARG A 176 -3.76 12.89 -0.05
N SER A 177 -4.36 14.08 -0.05
CA SER A 177 -3.61 15.31 0.24
C SER A 177 -3.11 15.37 1.70
N TYR A 178 -3.84 14.79 2.66
CA TYR A 178 -3.33 14.62 4.02
C TYR A 178 -2.20 13.59 4.08
N ALA A 179 -2.26 12.50 3.31
CA ALA A 179 -1.16 11.55 3.18
C ALA A 179 0.09 12.21 2.58
N GLU A 180 -0.06 13.06 1.56
CA GLU A 180 1.03 13.88 1.01
C GLU A 180 1.63 14.81 2.09
N ALA A 181 0.78 15.46 2.91
CA ALA A 181 1.23 16.30 4.03
C ALA A 181 1.96 15.48 5.11
N MET A 182 1.49 14.26 5.42
CA MET A 182 2.14 13.34 6.35
C MET A 182 3.53 12.95 5.86
N THR A 183 3.64 12.55 4.59
CA THR A 183 4.92 12.16 3.99
C THR A 183 5.91 13.32 3.95
N ALA A 184 5.44 14.51 3.57
CA ALA A 184 6.26 15.72 3.59
C ALA A 184 6.72 16.07 5.01
N ALA A 185 5.84 15.98 6.02
CA ALA A 185 6.19 16.25 7.41
C ALA A 185 7.17 15.20 7.95
N GLY A 186 6.89 13.92 7.74
CA GLY A 186 7.69 12.79 8.24
C GLY A 186 9.11 12.79 7.68
N GLY A 187 9.28 13.13 6.41
CA GLY A 187 10.58 13.23 5.75
C GLY A 187 11.31 14.56 5.95
N SER A 188 10.80 15.48 6.78
CA SER A 188 11.37 16.82 6.93
C SER A 188 11.85 17.10 8.36
N ASP A 189 12.91 17.90 8.50
CA ASP A 189 13.37 18.39 9.81
C ASP A 189 12.71 19.72 10.20
N ILE A 190 11.47 19.98 9.75
CA ILE A 190 10.77 21.22 10.11
C ILE A 190 10.33 21.23 11.58
N GLU A 191 10.18 22.42 12.14
CA GLU A 191 9.62 22.58 13.48
C GLU A 191 8.22 21.97 13.56
N ASN A 192 7.97 21.22 14.64
CA ASN A 192 6.69 20.56 14.90
C ASN A 192 6.28 19.54 13.81
N ALA A 193 7.24 18.98 13.06
CA ALA A 193 7.00 17.94 12.05
C ALA A 193 6.11 16.80 12.58
N GLN A 194 6.41 16.27 13.76
CA GLN A 194 5.63 15.20 14.40
C GLN A 194 4.18 15.63 14.69
N ILE A 195 3.97 16.84 15.20
CA ILE A 195 2.63 17.39 15.50
C ILE A 195 1.84 17.59 14.20
N LYS A 196 2.50 18.11 13.14
CA LYS A 196 1.87 18.29 11.82
C LYS A 196 1.51 16.95 11.18
N LEU A 197 2.38 15.95 11.28
CA LEU A 197 2.11 14.59 10.80
C LEU A 197 0.93 13.98 11.55
N GLU A 198 0.97 13.98 12.88
CA GLU A 198 -0.11 13.44 13.72
C GLU A 198 -1.46 14.11 13.40
N ARG A 199 -1.47 15.43 13.21
CA ARG A 199 -2.68 16.17 12.84
C ARG A 199 -3.23 15.70 11.49
N ASN A 200 -2.38 15.59 10.47
CA ASN A 200 -2.81 15.15 9.15
C ASN A 200 -3.25 13.67 9.14
N ALA A 201 -2.57 12.81 9.90
CA ALA A 201 -2.99 11.42 10.11
C ALA A 201 -4.37 11.33 10.74
N LYS A 202 -4.63 12.11 11.80
CA LYS A 202 -5.96 12.20 12.44
C LYS A 202 -7.04 12.70 11.48
N LYS A 203 -6.73 13.67 10.62
CA LYS A 203 -7.65 14.14 9.58
C LYS A 203 -7.93 13.03 8.55
N ALA A 204 -6.91 12.33 8.08
CA ALA A 204 -7.02 11.23 7.12
C ALA A 204 -7.84 10.07 7.68
N SER A 205 -7.46 9.52 8.83
CA SER A 205 -8.21 8.46 9.52
C SER A 205 -9.64 8.89 9.85
N GLY A 206 -9.81 10.13 10.33
CA GLY A 206 -11.13 10.69 10.63
C GLY A 206 -12.07 10.71 9.42
N LEU A 207 -11.55 10.97 8.21
CA LEU A 207 -12.34 10.87 6.98
C LEU A 207 -12.54 9.41 6.55
N ALA A 208 -11.48 8.59 6.57
CA ALA A 208 -11.56 7.17 6.20
C ALA A 208 -12.61 6.42 7.03
N ALA A 209 -12.67 6.68 8.34
CA ALA A 209 -13.65 6.10 9.25
C ALA A 209 -15.12 6.47 8.94
N THR A 210 -15.37 7.52 8.15
CA THR A 210 -16.74 7.87 7.71
C THR A 210 -17.18 7.11 6.47
N LEU A 211 -16.23 6.51 5.74
CA LEU A 211 -16.48 5.83 4.48
C LEU A 211 -17.03 4.43 4.71
N LYS A 212 -17.96 4.02 3.86
CA LYS A 212 -18.55 2.69 3.89
C LYS A 212 -18.95 2.25 2.49
N LEU A 213 -18.64 1.01 2.14
CA LEU A 213 -19.22 0.34 0.99
C LEU A 213 -20.56 -0.29 1.36
N ILE A 214 -21.58 0.00 0.57
CA ILE A 214 -22.92 -0.56 0.70
C ILE A 214 -23.24 -1.30 -0.59
N VAL A 215 -23.74 -2.53 -0.45
CA VAL A 215 -24.35 -3.27 -1.56
C VAL A 215 -25.86 -3.27 -1.31
N PRO A 216 -26.68 -2.76 -2.24
CA PRO A 216 -28.12 -2.87 -2.14
C PRO A 216 -28.54 -4.34 -1.98
N SER A 217 -29.38 -4.62 -0.99
CA SER A 217 -29.69 -5.95 -0.44
C SER A 217 -30.42 -6.92 -1.39
N SER A 218 -30.66 -6.57 -2.65
CA SER A 218 -31.46 -7.35 -3.60
C SER A 218 -30.68 -8.37 -4.44
N GLN A 219 -29.40 -8.63 -4.16
CA GLN A 219 -28.52 -9.40 -5.07
C GLN A 219 -28.11 -10.79 -4.57
N GLY A 220 -28.93 -11.44 -3.73
CA GLY A 220 -28.87 -12.89 -3.50
C GLY A 220 -29.35 -13.67 -4.73
N ALA A 221 -28.75 -13.41 -5.89
CA ALA A 221 -29.18 -13.99 -7.15
C ALA A 221 -28.89 -15.50 -7.17
N SER A 222 -29.93 -16.29 -7.42
CA SER A 222 -29.79 -17.68 -7.81
C SER A 222 -29.90 -17.75 -9.33
N ILE A 223 -28.83 -18.20 -9.99
CA ILE A 223 -28.80 -18.40 -11.45
C ILE A 223 -28.60 -19.87 -11.79
N SER A 224 -29.07 -20.30 -12.96
CA SER A 224 -28.74 -21.63 -13.48
C SER A 224 -27.28 -21.68 -13.96
N VAL A 225 -26.67 -22.87 -13.99
CA VAL A 225 -25.37 -23.09 -14.65
C VAL A 225 -25.44 -22.58 -16.08
N GLY A 226 -24.46 -21.77 -16.48
CA GLY A 226 -24.43 -21.11 -17.80
C GLY A 226 -25.39 -19.92 -17.95
N GLY A 227 -26.19 -19.61 -16.93
CA GLY A 227 -27.03 -18.42 -16.89
C GLY A 227 -26.23 -17.13 -16.74
N GLN A 228 -26.79 -16.01 -17.20
CA GLN A 228 -26.14 -14.71 -17.10
C GLN A 228 -26.39 -14.10 -15.71
N LEU A 229 -25.34 -13.55 -15.09
CA LEU A 229 -25.47 -12.77 -13.86
C LEU A 229 -26.03 -11.38 -14.18
N PRO A 230 -26.89 -10.82 -13.32
CA PRO A 230 -27.26 -9.42 -13.44
C PRO A 230 -26.03 -8.53 -13.18
N SER A 231 -26.08 -7.29 -13.67
CA SER A 231 -25.11 -6.27 -13.26
C SER A 231 -25.20 -6.06 -11.75
N PHE A 232 -24.05 -6.03 -11.09
CA PHE A 232 -23.93 -5.82 -9.66
C PHE A 232 -23.78 -4.33 -9.38
N HIS A 233 -24.25 -3.91 -8.21
CA HIS A 233 -24.25 -2.52 -7.78
C HIS A 233 -23.55 -2.40 -6.43
N ALA A 234 -22.67 -1.41 -6.29
CA ALA A 234 -22.07 -1.02 -5.02
C ALA A 234 -22.07 0.50 -4.90
N SER A 235 -22.23 1.01 -3.69
CA SER A 235 -22.21 2.44 -3.41
C SER A 235 -21.15 2.71 -2.33
N LEU A 236 -20.20 3.60 -2.62
CA LEU A 236 -19.32 4.16 -1.61
C LEU A 236 -20.00 5.41 -1.05
N VAL A 237 -20.32 5.37 0.24
CA VAL A 237 -20.95 6.48 0.94
C VAL A 237 -20.08 6.96 2.09
N ALA A 238 -20.25 8.21 2.47
CA ALA A 238 -19.72 8.78 3.69
C ALA A 238 -20.86 9.15 4.63
N ASN A 239 -20.75 8.79 5.91
CA ASN A 239 -21.67 9.24 6.94
C ASN A 239 -21.08 10.43 7.70
N LYS A 240 -21.66 11.62 7.49
CA LYS A 240 -21.26 12.83 8.22
C LYS A 240 -22.49 13.45 8.88
N GLY A 241 -22.58 13.33 10.20
CA GLY A 241 -23.68 13.88 10.98
C GLY A 241 -25.04 13.22 10.70
N GLY A 242 -25.05 11.93 10.36
CA GLY A 242 -26.27 11.16 10.12
C GLY A 242 -26.85 11.27 8.71
N ILE A 243 -26.20 12.00 7.81
CA ILE A 243 -26.56 12.07 6.39
C ILE A 243 -25.58 11.21 5.60
N GLU A 244 -26.11 10.22 4.87
CA GLU A 244 -25.34 9.43 3.92
C GLU A 244 -25.20 10.20 2.59
N GLN A 245 -23.96 10.33 2.11
CA GLN A 245 -23.65 10.98 0.84
C GLN A 245 -22.71 10.12 0.01
N GLY A 246 -22.96 10.05 -1.29
CA GLY A 246 -22.10 9.31 -2.22
C GLY A 246 -20.72 9.94 -2.39
N VAL A 247 -19.69 9.10 -2.52
CA VAL A 247 -18.31 9.52 -2.75
C VAL A 247 -17.92 9.24 -4.18
N SER A 248 -17.71 10.29 -4.96
CA SER A 248 -17.49 10.20 -6.41
C SER A 248 -16.04 9.89 -6.79
N GLY A 249 -15.86 9.20 -7.92
CA GLY A 249 -14.54 8.96 -8.54
C GLY A 249 -13.65 7.99 -7.78
N ALA A 250 -14.21 7.25 -6.81
CA ALA A 250 -13.46 6.31 -6.00
C ALA A 250 -13.14 5.04 -6.79
N PRO A 251 -11.87 4.63 -6.89
CA PRO A 251 -11.50 3.36 -7.50
C PRO A 251 -11.86 2.20 -6.57
N LEU A 252 -12.49 1.17 -7.13
CA LEU A 252 -12.88 -0.05 -6.46
C LEU A 252 -12.24 -1.25 -7.16
N ILE A 253 -11.68 -2.17 -6.37
CA ILE A 253 -11.23 -3.48 -6.85
C ILE A 253 -12.35 -4.48 -6.60
N ILE A 254 -12.77 -5.15 -7.66
CA ILE A 254 -13.80 -6.19 -7.64
C ILE A 254 -13.11 -7.52 -7.88
N THR A 255 -13.10 -8.38 -6.86
CA THR A 255 -12.56 -9.74 -6.91
C THR A 255 -13.71 -10.74 -7.00
N TYR A 256 -13.71 -11.56 -8.05
CA TYR A 256 -14.77 -12.55 -8.30
C TYR A 256 -14.17 -13.92 -8.63
N PRO A 257 -14.92 -15.01 -8.39
CA PRO A 257 -14.44 -16.34 -8.70
C PRO A 257 -14.46 -16.59 -10.21
N ARG A 258 -13.51 -17.38 -10.71
CA ARG A 258 -13.39 -17.73 -12.14
C ARG A 258 -12.87 -19.15 -12.29
N ARG A 259 -13.37 -19.89 -13.27
CA ARG A 259 -12.80 -21.19 -13.68
C ARG A 259 -11.46 -20.96 -14.37
N LEU A 260 -10.40 -21.54 -13.83
CA LEU A 260 -9.06 -21.52 -14.41
C LEU A 260 -8.94 -22.55 -15.54
N ALA A 261 -7.92 -22.40 -16.39
CA ALA A 261 -7.62 -23.37 -17.46
C ALA A 261 -7.36 -24.80 -16.92
N SER A 262 -6.95 -24.92 -15.65
CA SER A 262 -6.78 -26.20 -14.94
C SER A 262 -8.09 -26.86 -14.51
N GLY A 263 -9.24 -26.22 -14.76
CA GLY A 263 -10.57 -26.68 -14.32
C GLY A 263 -10.90 -26.37 -12.85
N ARG A 264 -9.96 -25.85 -12.06
CA ARG A 264 -10.19 -25.41 -10.67
C ARG A 264 -10.84 -24.02 -10.63
N ILE A 265 -11.52 -23.71 -9.53
CA ILE A 265 -11.97 -22.34 -9.24
C ILE A 265 -10.79 -21.55 -8.67
N GLY A 266 -10.47 -20.43 -9.31
CA GLY A 266 -9.60 -19.37 -8.81
C GLY A 266 -10.36 -18.05 -8.68
N THR A 267 -9.62 -16.95 -8.60
CA THR A 267 -10.19 -15.60 -8.57
C THR A 267 -9.65 -14.76 -9.73
N SER A 268 -10.39 -13.73 -10.10
CA SER A 268 -9.99 -12.71 -11.05
C SER A 268 -10.39 -11.35 -10.48
N THR A 269 -9.66 -10.32 -10.86
CA THR A 269 -9.92 -8.95 -10.42
C THR A 269 -10.29 -8.06 -11.60
N THR A 270 -11.12 -7.05 -11.35
CA THR A 270 -11.34 -5.92 -12.26
C THR A 270 -11.44 -4.64 -11.45
N GLN A 271 -11.20 -3.51 -12.09
CA GLN A 271 -11.32 -2.19 -11.47
C GLN A 271 -12.60 -1.50 -11.97
N SER A 272 -13.27 -0.78 -11.08
CA SER A 272 -14.41 0.08 -11.40
C SER A 272 -14.28 1.39 -10.65
N PHE A 273 -14.98 2.43 -11.09
CA PHE A 273 -15.00 3.74 -10.42
C PHE A 273 -16.43 4.10 -10.02
N THR A 274 -16.57 4.83 -8.91
CA THR A 274 -17.87 5.38 -8.52
C THR A 274 -18.22 6.62 -9.36
N ASP A 275 -19.50 6.77 -9.69
CA ASP A 275 -20.06 7.93 -10.38
C ASP A 275 -20.24 9.14 -9.44
N GLN A 276 -20.87 10.21 -9.92
CA GLN A 276 -21.12 11.42 -9.15
C GLN A 276 -22.00 11.20 -7.90
N ASN A 277 -22.78 10.12 -7.87
CA ASN A 277 -23.63 9.74 -6.74
C ASN A 277 -22.97 8.68 -5.84
N GLY A 278 -21.70 8.35 -6.08
CA GLY A 278 -20.97 7.34 -5.33
C GLY A 278 -21.30 5.90 -5.73
N ASN A 279 -21.96 5.67 -6.86
CA ASN A 279 -22.38 4.34 -7.30
C ASN A 279 -21.41 3.76 -8.33
N ALA A 280 -21.16 2.45 -8.24
CA ALA A 280 -20.44 1.66 -9.22
C ALA A 280 -21.33 0.52 -9.72
N ILE A 281 -21.39 0.35 -11.04
CA ILE A 281 -22.08 -0.74 -11.71
C ILE A 281 -21.03 -1.57 -12.43
N PHE A 282 -21.05 -2.88 -12.21
CA PHE A 282 -20.07 -3.78 -12.82
C PHE A 282 -20.69 -5.13 -13.14
N GLU A 283 -20.09 -5.80 -14.11
CA GLU A 283 -20.47 -7.15 -14.54
C GLU A 283 -19.36 -8.11 -14.20
N VAL A 284 -19.74 -9.30 -13.76
CA VAL A 284 -18.79 -10.40 -13.56
C VAL A 284 -19.23 -11.59 -14.42
N PRO A 285 -18.29 -12.32 -15.03
CA PRO A 285 -18.60 -13.52 -15.80
C PRO A 285 -19.32 -14.56 -14.93
N ALA A 286 -20.27 -15.26 -15.54
CA ALA A 286 -20.91 -16.41 -14.90
C ALA A 286 -19.92 -17.56 -14.70
N ILE A 287 -20.15 -18.37 -13.67
CA ILE A 287 -19.42 -19.62 -13.43
C ILE A 287 -20.33 -20.77 -13.84
N ASP A 288 -19.77 -21.70 -14.61
CA ASP A 288 -20.41 -22.88 -15.15
C ASP A 288 -20.37 -24.09 -14.18
N ILE A 289 -20.25 -23.81 -12.89
CA ILE A 289 -20.15 -24.80 -11.83
C ILE A 289 -21.17 -24.43 -10.76
N ALA A 290 -21.97 -25.42 -10.32
CA ALA A 290 -22.94 -25.20 -9.27
C ALA A 290 -22.26 -24.98 -7.91
N GLY A 291 -22.75 -24.02 -7.14
CA GLY A 291 -22.15 -23.67 -5.86
C GLY A 291 -22.60 -22.33 -5.31
N ASN A 292 -22.09 -22.00 -4.11
CA ASN A 292 -22.22 -20.68 -3.52
C ASN A 292 -20.94 -19.89 -3.77
N TYR A 293 -21.08 -18.68 -4.27
CA TYR A 293 -19.98 -17.83 -4.67
C TYR A 293 -20.09 -16.45 -4.02
N ARG A 294 -18.95 -15.77 -3.95
CA ARG A 294 -18.84 -14.44 -3.35
C ARG A 294 -18.03 -13.54 -4.26
N VAL A 295 -18.56 -12.37 -4.55
CA VAL A 295 -17.82 -11.23 -5.10
C VAL A 295 -17.40 -10.34 -3.94
N THR A 296 -16.13 -9.98 -3.89
CA THR A 296 -15.58 -9.02 -2.92
C THR A 296 -15.37 -7.70 -3.63
N ILE A 297 -15.90 -6.61 -3.07
CA ILE A 297 -15.64 -5.24 -3.53
C ILE A 297 -14.84 -4.55 -2.43
N GLN A 298 -13.71 -3.94 -2.78
CA GLN A 298 -12.86 -3.23 -1.85
C GLN A 298 -12.50 -1.86 -2.42
N LEU A 299 -12.33 -0.86 -1.57
CA LEU A 299 -11.70 0.40 -1.97
C LEU A 299 -10.26 0.15 -2.42
N ASP A 300 -9.89 0.67 -3.58
CA ASP A 300 -8.51 0.71 -4.04
C ASP A 300 -7.82 1.95 -3.48
N PHE A 301 -6.86 1.75 -2.59
CA PHE A 301 -6.09 2.84 -1.98
C PHE A 301 -4.60 2.72 -2.26
N ALA A 302 -4.20 1.95 -3.29
CA ALA A 302 -2.79 1.72 -3.61
C ALA A 302 -2.01 3.03 -3.82
N SER A 303 -2.61 4.03 -4.47
CA SER A 303 -1.98 5.34 -4.68
C SER A 303 -1.72 6.12 -3.37
N ILE A 304 -2.47 5.82 -2.30
CA ILE A 304 -2.27 6.42 -0.97
C ILE A 304 -1.18 5.64 -0.23
N SER A 305 -1.22 4.30 -0.29
CA SER A 305 -0.17 3.45 0.28
C SER A 305 1.21 3.75 -0.30
N ASP A 306 1.31 4.01 -1.60
CA ASP A 306 2.57 4.38 -2.25
C ASP A 306 3.18 5.66 -1.65
N LEU A 307 2.36 6.60 -1.16
CA LEU A 307 2.84 7.81 -0.49
C LEU A 307 3.46 7.51 0.87
N PHE A 308 2.97 6.47 1.56
CA PHE A 308 3.47 6.07 2.87
C PHE A 308 4.77 5.26 2.79
N ALA A 309 5.11 4.71 1.63
CA ALA A 309 6.31 3.89 1.45
C ALA A 309 7.62 4.63 1.79
N SER A 310 7.65 5.96 1.70
CA SER A 310 8.83 6.78 2.03
C SER A 310 8.82 7.35 3.45
N LEU A 311 7.86 6.98 4.29
CA LEU A 311 7.81 7.46 5.67
C LEU A 311 8.95 6.84 6.52
N PRO A 312 9.51 7.61 7.46
CA PRO A 312 10.47 7.06 8.42
C PRO A 312 9.78 6.11 9.43
N SER A 313 10.56 5.22 10.05
CA SER A 313 10.06 4.18 10.96
C SER A 313 9.21 4.71 12.12
N TRP A 314 9.52 5.90 12.65
CA TRP A 314 8.76 6.51 13.74
C TRP A 314 7.34 6.94 13.33
N ALA A 315 7.11 7.15 12.02
CA ALA A 315 5.84 7.61 11.48
C ALA A 315 4.92 6.45 11.03
N LEU A 316 5.45 5.23 10.92
CA LEU A 316 4.69 4.05 10.47
C LEU A 316 3.39 3.80 11.26
N PRO A 317 3.35 3.94 12.60
CA PRO A 317 2.10 3.72 13.34
C PRO A 317 0.94 4.63 12.90
N TYR A 318 1.25 5.81 12.33
CA TYR A 318 0.23 6.74 11.82
C TYR A 318 -0.27 6.35 10.44
N SER A 319 0.61 5.89 9.54
CA SER A 319 0.19 5.38 8.23
C SER A 319 -0.58 4.08 8.38
N ASP A 320 -0.14 3.17 9.25
CA ASP A 320 -0.79 1.88 9.50
C ASP A 320 -2.24 2.07 9.96
N ALA A 321 -2.51 3.09 10.79
CA ALA A 321 -3.86 3.43 11.22
C ALA A 321 -4.74 3.86 10.04
N VAL A 322 -4.23 4.74 9.16
CA VAL A 322 -4.96 5.20 7.96
C VAL A 322 -5.20 4.04 6.99
N GLU A 323 -4.19 3.20 6.75
CA GLU A 323 -4.31 2.03 5.87
C GLU A 323 -5.26 0.98 6.44
N SER A 324 -5.26 0.78 7.76
CA SER A 324 -6.22 -0.10 8.44
C SER A 324 -7.66 0.40 8.24
N ASP A 325 -7.90 1.70 8.38
CA ASP A 325 -9.22 2.29 8.15
C ASP A 325 -9.66 2.13 6.68
N LEU A 326 -8.75 2.36 5.72
CA LEU A 326 -9.04 2.26 4.28
C LEU A 326 -9.25 0.81 3.81
N SER A 327 -8.41 -0.12 4.26
CA SER A 327 -8.51 -1.55 3.92
C SER A 327 -9.75 -2.22 4.51
N GLY A 328 -10.27 -1.70 5.62
CA GLY A 328 -11.55 -2.11 6.21
C GLY A 328 -12.77 -1.78 5.35
N ILE A 329 -12.64 -0.93 4.32
CA ILE A 329 -13.72 -0.55 3.42
C ILE A 329 -13.91 -1.65 2.37
N VAL A 330 -14.67 -2.67 2.76
CA VAL A 330 -14.95 -3.86 1.96
C VAL A 330 -16.45 -4.20 2.03
N ALA A 331 -16.99 -4.72 0.93
CA ALA A 331 -18.33 -5.28 0.88
C ALA A 331 -18.35 -6.60 0.10
N TYR A 332 -19.40 -7.39 0.33
CA TYR A 332 -19.53 -8.73 -0.22
C TYR A 332 -20.90 -8.91 -0.86
N ILE A 333 -20.90 -9.51 -2.04
CA ILE A 333 -22.12 -9.96 -2.72
C ILE A 333 -22.07 -11.47 -2.82
N HIS A 334 -23.10 -12.13 -2.31
CA HIS A 334 -23.23 -13.58 -2.37
C HIS A 334 -24.24 -13.96 -3.45
N TYR A 335 -23.88 -14.92 -4.30
CA TYR A 335 -24.78 -15.47 -5.30
C TYR A 335 -24.65 -17.00 -5.35
N LYS A 336 -25.68 -17.65 -5.88
CA LYS A 336 -25.76 -19.11 -5.99
C LYS A 336 -25.92 -19.50 -7.45
N VAL A 337 -25.08 -20.43 -7.90
CA VAL A 337 -25.27 -21.12 -9.18
C VAL A 337 -25.93 -22.47 -8.88
N ILE A 338 -27.09 -22.70 -9.48
CA ILE A 338 -27.89 -23.91 -9.34
C ILE A 338 -27.74 -24.72 -10.62
N SER A 339 -27.40 -26.00 -10.50
CA SER A 339 -27.46 -26.92 -11.64
C SER A 339 -28.91 -27.06 -12.11
N ALA A 340 -29.17 -26.84 -13.40
CA ALA A 340 -30.47 -27.09 -14.00
C ALA A 340 -30.73 -28.58 -14.19
N ALA A 341 -29.71 -29.43 -14.02
CA ALA A 341 -29.79 -30.89 -14.14
C ALA A 341 -30.91 -31.51 -13.31
N LYS A 342 -31.26 -30.90 -12.17
CA LYS A 342 -32.37 -31.38 -11.30
C LYS A 342 -33.68 -31.50 -12.07
N ASN A 343 -33.93 -30.58 -13.00
CA ASN A 343 -35.18 -30.52 -13.76
C ASN A 343 -35.13 -31.25 -15.12
N ILE A 344 -33.98 -31.84 -15.47
CA ILE A 344 -33.80 -32.49 -16.78
C ILE A 344 -33.94 -34.01 -16.59
N PRO A 345 -35.01 -34.63 -17.12
CA PRO A 345 -35.24 -36.06 -16.94
C PRO A 345 -34.06 -36.87 -17.50
N THR A 346 -33.40 -37.60 -16.61
CA THR A 346 -32.18 -38.37 -16.92
C THR A 346 -32.48 -39.86 -16.80
N ALA A 347 -32.41 -40.56 -17.92
CA ALA A 347 -32.46 -42.01 -17.98
C ALA A 347 -31.15 -42.61 -17.45
N ILE A 348 -31.22 -43.65 -16.61
CA ILE A 348 -30.06 -44.37 -16.11
C ILE A 348 -30.16 -45.83 -16.55
N ALA A 349 -29.13 -46.32 -17.24
CA ALA A 349 -28.95 -47.72 -17.56
C ALA A 349 -27.62 -48.23 -16.99
N VAL A 350 -27.67 -49.42 -16.38
CA VAL A 350 -26.51 -50.05 -15.74
C VAL A 350 -26.35 -51.48 -16.24
N TYR A 351 -25.13 -51.89 -16.57
CA TYR A 351 -24.83 -53.27 -16.91
C TYR A 351 -23.48 -53.73 -16.37
N GLY A 352 -23.34 -55.04 -16.18
CA GLY A 352 -22.08 -55.66 -15.77
C GLY A 352 -21.15 -55.86 -16.97
N LYS A 353 -19.88 -55.45 -16.86
CA LYS A 353 -18.85 -55.54 -17.91
C LYS A 353 -18.51 -56.99 -18.27
N ASN A 354 -18.38 -57.84 -17.25
CA ASN A 354 -17.93 -59.22 -17.41
C ASN A 354 -19.09 -60.19 -17.11
N PRO A 355 -19.60 -60.95 -18.09
CA PRO A 355 -20.69 -61.91 -17.90
C PRO A 355 -20.41 -62.95 -16.80
N ALA A 356 -19.14 -63.33 -16.58
CA ALA A 356 -18.73 -64.28 -15.56
C ALA A 356 -18.83 -63.70 -14.13
N ASN A 357 -18.67 -62.38 -13.99
CA ASN A 357 -18.77 -61.66 -12.71
C ASN A 357 -20.14 -60.97 -12.54
N ALA A 358 -20.89 -60.77 -13.64
CA ALA A 358 -22.19 -60.10 -13.63
C ALA A 358 -23.21 -60.82 -12.76
N GLY A 359 -23.15 -62.16 -12.67
CA GLY A 359 -23.99 -62.95 -11.76
C GLY A 359 -23.64 -62.81 -10.27
N LYS A 360 -22.52 -62.17 -9.92
CA LYS A 360 -22.09 -61.91 -8.52
C LYS A 360 -22.34 -60.47 -8.06
N ILE A 361 -22.73 -59.58 -8.98
CA ILE A 361 -23.00 -58.17 -8.70
C ILE A 361 -24.50 -57.96 -8.76
N ASP A 362 -25.08 -57.44 -7.68
CA ASP A 362 -26.46 -56.96 -7.70
C ASP A 362 -26.48 -55.50 -8.19
N LEU A 363 -26.85 -55.33 -9.47
CA LEU A 363 -26.97 -54.01 -10.09
C LEU A 363 -28.02 -53.13 -9.38
N GLY A 364 -29.04 -53.73 -8.76
CA GLY A 364 -30.08 -53.02 -8.02
C GLY A 364 -29.53 -52.29 -6.80
N ILE A 365 -28.54 -52.86 -6.11
CA ILE A 365 -27.87 -52.21 -4.97
C ILE A 365 -27.15 -50.94 -5.42
N PHE A 366 -26.41 -51.01 -6.54
CA PHE A 366 -25.74 -49.84 -7.10
C PHE A 366 -26.75 -48.78 -7.52
N VAL A 367 -27.75 -49.15 -8.32
CA VAL A 367 -28.79 -48.23 -8.84
C VAL A 367 -29.53 -47.55 -7.69
N GLY A 368 -29.94 -48.29 -6.66
CA GLY A 368 -30.60 -47.73 -5.48
C GLY A 368 -29.71 -46.70 -4.78
N SER A 369 -28.45 -47.03 -4.54
CA SER A 369 -27.50 -46.14 -3.86
C SER A 369 -27.13 -44.88 -4.67
N LEU A 370 -27.11 -44.97 -6.01
CA LEU A 370 -26.89 -43.84 -6.91
C LEU A 370 -28.11 -42.90 -6.93
N LYS A 371 -29.32 -43.47 -6.99
CA LYS A 371 -30.57 -42.71 -7.13
C LYS A 371 -30.97 -41.97 -5.87
N GLU A 372 -30.85 -42.60 -4.70
CA GLU A 372 -31.30 -42.03 -3.42
C GLU A 372 -30.82 -40.58 -3.19
N PRO A 373 -29.51 -40.26 -3.25
CA PRO A 373 -29.03 -38.89 -3.09
C PRO A 373 -29.49 -37.94 -4.21
N LEU A 374 -29.60 -38.41 -5.46
CA LEU A 374 -30.05 -37.60 -6.60
C LEU A 374 -31.52 -37.20 -6.45
N ILE A 375 -32.38 -38.17 -6.11
CA ILE A 375 -33.82 -37.93 -5.88
C ILE A 375 -34.02 -37.02 -4.67
N LYS A 376 -33.26 -37.24 -3.58
CA LYS A 376 -33.30 -36.37 -2.39
C LYS A 376 -32.95 -34.92 -2.73
N GLU A 377 -32.04 -34.70 -3.68
CA GLU A 377 -31.68 -33.39 -4.20
C GLU A 377 -32.62 -32.86 -5.30
N GLY A 378 -33.67 -33.62 -5.65
CA GLY A 378 -34.71 -33.20 -6.59
C GLY A 378 -34.43 -33.51 -8.06
N PHE A 379 -33.49 -34.40 -8.38
CA PHE A 379 -33.28 -34.86 -9.76
C PHE A 379 -34.43 -35.73 -10.26
N VAL A 380 -34.86 -35.49 -11.50
CA VAL A 380 -35.80 -36.36 -12.21
C VAL A 380 -35.02 -37.53 -12.85
N ILE A 381 -35.04 -38.68 -12.18
CA ILE A 381 -34.36 -39.90 -12.64
C ILE A 381 -35.37 -40.89 -13.22
N LEU A 382 -35.03 -41.46 -14.37
CA LEU A 382 -35.83 -42.47 -15.07
C LEU A 382 -35.02 -43.77 -15.20
N ASP A 383 -35.71 -44.90 -15.14
CA ASP A 383 -35.13 -46.20 -15.46
C ASP A 383 -35.04 -46.38 -16.98
N ALA A 384 -33.91 -46.94 -17.45
CA ALA A 384 -33.71 -47.37 -18.81
C ALA A 384 -32.96 -48.69 -18.87
N GLU A 385 -33.17 -49.43 -19.94
CA GLU A 385 -32.42 -50.66 -20.22
C GLU A 385 -31.10 -50.31 -20.90
N ALA A 386 -30.07 -51.14 -20.67
CA ALA A 386 -28.79 -50.97 -21.34
C ALA A 386 -28.92 -51.32 -22.83
N PRO A 387 -28.46 -50.46 -23.75
CA PRO A 387 -28.49 -50.76 -25.18
C PRO A 387 -27.60 -51.97 -25.49
N GLU A 388 -28.00 -52.81 -26.46
CA GLU A 388 -27.33 -54.08 -26.82
C GLU A 388 -25.94 -53.91 -27.50
N VAL A 389 -25.31 -52.73 -27.45
CA VAL A 389 -24.20 -52.33 -28.35
C VAL A 389 -22.85 -52.13 -27.63
N GLY A 390 -22.76 -52.40 -26.32
CA GLY A 390 -21.51 -52.34 -25.56
C GLY A 390 -21.10 -50.93 -25.08
N GLU A 391 -19.81 -50.70 -24.79
CA GLU A 391 -19.30 -49.52 -24.04
C GLU A 391 -19.40 -48.17 -24.78
N ASN A 392 -19.65 -48.16 -26.11
CA ASN A 392 -19.68 -46.95 -26.93
C ASN A 392 -20.91 -46.87 -27.84
N PRO A 393 -22.14 -46.74 -27.29
CA PRO A 393 -23.33 -46.58 -28.11
C PRO A 393 -23.38 -45.20 -28.77
N ASP A 394 -23.98 -45.12 -29.95
CA ASP A 394 -24.30 -43.84 -30.58
C ASP A 394 -25.56 -43.19 -29.97
N ILE A 395 -25.78 -41.90 -30.27
CA ILE A 395 -26.93 -41.15 -29.74
C ILE A 395 -28.28 -41.73 -30.21
N ALA A 396 -28.36 -42.32 -31.40
CA ALA A 396 -29.60 -42.91 -31.91
C ALA A 396 -29.97 -44.17 -31.10
N GLN A 397 -28.99 -44.99 -30.74
CA GLN A 397 -29.14 -46.16 -29.89
C GLN A 397 -29.53 -45.78 -28.46
N LEU A 398 -28.89 -44.75 -27.90
CA LEU A 398 -29.26 -44.21 -26.59
C LEU A 398 -30.70 -43.68 -26.58
N LYS A 399 -31.13 -42.97 -27.63
CA LYS A 399 -32.52 -42.51 -27.78
C LYS A 399 -33.51 -43.66 -27.86
N ALA A 400 -33.16 -44.73 -28.58
CA ALA A 400 -34.04 -45.90 -28.72
C ALA A 400 -34.24 -46.65 -27.38
N ALA A 401 -33.19 -46.69 -26.54
CA ALA A 401 -33.24 -47.31 -25.21
C ALA A 401 -33.85 -46.40 -24.13
N ALA A 402 -33.97 -45.10 -24.39
CA ALA A 402 -34.45 -44.13 -23.41
C ALA A 402 -35.98 -44.05 -23.35
N PRO A 403 -36.58 -43.84 -22.16
CA PRO A 403 -37.98 -43.45 -22.05
C PRO A 403 -38.29 -42.17 -22.84
N PRO A 404 -39.49 -42.00 -23.41
CA PRO A 404 -39.82 -40.85 -24.28
C PRO A 404 -39.62 -39.47 -23.65
N GLN A 405 -39.73 -39.38 -22.32
CA GLN A 405 -39.55 -38.15 -21.55
C GLN A 405 -38.09 -37.85 -21.17
N ALA A 406 -37.16 -38.78 -21.43
CA ALA A 406 -35.75 -38.60 -21.12
C ALA A 406 -35.10 -37.61 -22.08
N GLN A 407 -34.36 -36.65 -21.51
CA GLN A 407 -33.55 -35.69 -22.27
C GLN A 407 -32.06 -35.97 -22.12
N ARG A 408 -31.68 -36.72 -21.09
CA ARG A 408 -30.31 -37.19 -20.84
C ARG A 408 -30.29 -38.70 -20.65
N PHE A 409 -29.14 -39.30 -20.92
CA PHE A 409 -28.90 -40.73 -20.70
C PHE A 409 -27.57 -40.95 -20.00
N ALA A 410 -27.59 -41.58 -18.84
CA ALA A 410 -26.42 -42.03 -18.12
C ALA A 410 -26.24 -43.53 -18.35
N LEU A 411 -25.15 -43.90 -19.02
CA LEU A 411 -24.74 -45.28 -19.23
C LEU A 411 -23.64 -45.62 -18.22
N ILE A 412 -23.87 -46.65 -17.40
CA ILE A 412 -22.91 -47.12 -16.42
C ILE A 412 -22.55 -48.58 -16.68
N THR A 413 -21.24 -48.84 -16.68
CA THR A 413 -20.66 -50.18 -16.75
C THR A 413 -20.02 -50.50 -15.41
N LEU A 414 -20.31 -51.66 -14.82
CA LEU A 414 -19.77 -52.10 -13.52
C LEU A 414 -18.94 -53.38 -13.65
N ASP A 415 -17.90 -53.52 -12.82
CA ASP A 415 -17.13 -54.75 -12.71
C ASP A 415 -16.69 -55.03 -11.26
N LEU A 416 -16.56 -56.32 -10.93
CA LEU A 416 -16.02 -56.79 -9.67
C LEU A 416 -14.53 -57.06 -9.88
N VAL A 417 -13.69 -56.20 -9.33
CA VAL A 417 -12.24 -56.25 -9.54
C VAL A 417 -11.60 -57.32 -8.66
N SER A 418 -11.97 -57.36 -7.37
CA SER A 418 -11.42 -58.33 -6.43
C SER A 418 -12.34 -58.54 -5.23
N VAL A 419 -12.21 -59.72 -4.62
CA VAL A 419 -12.70 -60.03 -3.28
C VAL A 419 -11.58 -60.75 -2.55
N SER A 420 -11.17 -60.22 -1.40
CA SER A 420 -10.13 -60.81 -0.56
C SER A 420 -10.60 -60.91 0.88
N LYS A 421 -10.19 -61.98 1.57
CA LYS A 421 -10.41 -62.13 3.01
C LYS A 421 -9.23 -61.54 3.77
N ASP A 422 -9.51 -60.69 4.74
CA ASP A 422 -8.54 -60.08 5.65
C ASP A 422 -9.02 -60.25 7.10
N GLY A 423 -8.38 -61.17 7.82
CA GLY A 423 -8.83 -61.62 9.14
C GLY A 423 -10.25 -62.19 9.10
N ASP A 424 -11.14 -61.62 9.92
CA ASP A 424 -12.55 -61.99 10.01
C ASP A 424 -13.44 -61.28 8.98
N TYR A 425 -12.88 -60.38 8.17
CA TYR A 425 -13.61 -59.56 7.21
C TYR A 425 -13.32 -59.95 5.76
N PHE A 426 -14.26 -59.63 4.89
CA PHE A 426 -14.07 -59.63 3.45
C PHE A 426 -13.99 -58.19 2.95
N ILE A 427 -13.06 -57.93 2.04
CA ILE A 427 -12.89 -56.65 1.35
C ILE A 427 -13.14 -56.90 -0.13
N ALA A 428 -14.12 -56.21 -0.70
CA ALA A 428 -14.42 -56.24 -2.12
C ALA A 428 -14.04 -54.90 -2.77
N THR A 429 -13.46 -54.95 -3.96
CA THR A 429 -13.22 -53.78 -4.80
C THR A 429 -14.09 -53.86 -6.04
N THR A 430 -14.90 -52.83 -6.28
CA THR A 430 -15.70 -52.69 -7.50
C THR A 430 -15.19 -51.52 -8.31
N SER A 431 -15.30 -51.61 -9.63
CA SER A 431 -15.01 -50.51 -10.54
C SER A 431 -16.23 -50.20 -11.39
N GLY A 432 -16.32 -48.96 -11.84
CA GLY A 432 -17.34 -48.56 -12.79
C GLY A 432 -16.87 -47.46 -13.71
N SER A 433 -17.49 -47.39 -14.88
CA SER A 433 -17.36 -46.28 -15.81
C SER A 433 -18.74 -45.71 -16.08
N MET A 434 -18.88 -44.39 -16.04
CA MET A 434 -20.14 -43.69 -16.27
C MET A 434 -19.94 -42.62 -17.31
N SER A 435 -20.83 -42.59 -18.30
CA SER A 435 -20.92 -41.52 -19.29
C SER A 435 -22.35 -40.98 -19.33
N VAL A 436 -22.51 -39.66 -19.28
CA VAL A 436 -23.81 -38.98 -19.37
C VAL A 436 -23.87 -38.20 -20.67
N PHE A 437 -24.92 -38.42 -21.43
CA PHE A 437 -25.14 -37.84 -22.75
C PHE A 437 -26.35 -36.92 -22.74
N ASP A 438 -26.27 -35.80 -23.44
CA ASP A 438 -27.43 -35.02 -23.87
C ASP A 438 -28.06 -35.70 -25.09
N LEU A 439 -29.28 -36.20 -24.95
CA LEU A 439 -29.97 -36.83 -26.06
C LEU A 439 -30.39 -35.79 -27.11
N THR A 440 -30.53 -34.51 -26.76
CA THR A 440 -30.96 -33.48 -27.72
C THR A 440 -29.81 -33.07 -28.63
N GLY A 441 -28.70 -32.61 -28.05
CA GLY A 441 -27.52 -32.12 -28.78
C GLY A 441 -26.48 -33.18 -29.12
N GLY A 442 -26.56 -34.37 -28.54
CA GLY A 442 -25.63 -35.47 -28.77
C GLY A 442 -24.26 -35.32 -28.08
N ASN A 443 -24.13 -34.36 -27.16
CA ASN A 443 -22.89 -34.09 -26.46
C ASN A 443 -22.71 -35.01 -25.25
N THR A 444 -21.48 -35.44 -24.98
CA THR A 444 -21.13 -36.06 -23.69
C THR A 444 -20.98 -34.97 -22.64
N LEU A 445 -21.85 -34.97 -21.64
CA LEU A 445 -21.89 -33.99 -20.54
C LEU A 445 -20.93 -34.38 -19.40
N TYR A 446 -20.71 -35.68 -19.21
CA TYR A 446 -19.85 -36.21 -18.16
C TYR A 446 -19.30 -37.57 -18.59
N SER A 447 -18.05 -37.86 -18.25
CA SER A 447 -17.48 -39.20 -18.38
C SER A 447 -16.39 -39.43 -17.34
N ALA A 448 -16.45 -40.54 -16.61
CA ALA A 448 -15.41 -40.92 -15.66
C ALA A 448 -15.39 -42.43 -15.37
N SER A 449 -14.21 -42.94 -15.03
CA SER A 449 -14.01 -44.28 -14.47
C SER A 449 -13.51 -44.19 -13.03
N LYS A 450 -14.11 -44.95 -12.12
CA LYS A 450 -13.86 -44.90 -10.68
C LYS A 450 -13.86 -46.30 -10.09
N ASN A 451 -13.31 -46.42 -8.89
CA ASN A 451 -13.40 -47.64 -8.07
C ASN A 451 -13.81 -47.28 -6.65
N ALA A 452 -14.37 -48.27 -5.95
CA ALA A 452 -14.69 -48.16 -4.54
C ALA A 452 -14.49 -49.50 -3.85
N GLN A 453 -14.21 -49.44 -2.55
CA GLN A 453 -14.03 -50.61 -1.71
C GLN A 453 -15.13 -50.68 -0.66
N GLY A 454 -15.50 -51.91 -0.32
CA GLY A 454 -16.45 -52.21 0.73
C GLY A 454 -15.95 -53.36 1.60
N MET A 455 -16.22 -53.27 2.89
CA MET A 455 -15.88 -54.29 3.87
C MET A 455 -17.17 -54.93 4.40
N GLY A 456 -17.17 -56.22 4.68
CA GLY A 456 -18.30 -56.95 5.25
C GLY A 456 -17.87 -58.22 5.97
N LEU A 457 -18.80 -58.83 6.72
CA LEU A 457 -18.59 -60.11 7.42
C LEU A 457 -18.76 -61.32 6.48
N SER A 458 -19.22 -61.08 5.24
CA SER A 458 -19.31 -62.06 4.16
C SER A 458 -18.91 -61.44 2.82
N GLU A 459 -18.58 -62.28 1.84
CA GLU A 459 -18.28 -61.82 0.47
C GLU A 459 -19.43 -60.98 -0.11
N THR A 460 -20.67 -61.45 0.03
CA THR A 460 -21.86 -60.75 -0.48
C THR A 460 -22.04 -59.38 0.17
N GLU A 461 -21.82 -59.29 1.48
CA GLU A 461 -21.93 -58.01 2.20
C GLU A 461 -20.81 -57.03 1.79
N ALA A 462 -19.58 -57.51 1.64
CA ALA A 462 -18.46 -56.69 1.19
C ALA A 462 -18.70 -56.13 -0.22
N ILE A 463 -19.19 -56.97 -1.15
CA ILE A 463 -19.56 -56.55 -2.51
C ILE A 463 -20.69 -55.52 -2.47
N ALA A 464 -21.75 -55.76 -1.70
CA ALA A 464 -22.87 -54.83 -1.56
C ALA A 464 -22.43 -53.46 -1.02
N ASN A 465 -21.54 -53.45 -0.02
CA ASN A 465 -21.00 -52.21 0.54
C ASN A 465 -20.10 -51.46 -0.47
N ALA A 466 -19.32 -52.18 -1.27
CA ALA A 466 -18.51 -51.58 -2.33
C ALA A 466 -19.38 -50.90 -3.40
N LEU A 467 -20.47 -51.56 -3.81
CA LEU A 467 -21.44 -51.02 -4.78
C LEU A 467 -22.17 -49.79 -4.23
N LYS A 468 -22.59 -49.81 -2.96
CA LYS A 468 -23.20 -48.65 -2.29
C LYS A 468 -22.24 -47.46 -2.23
N ALA A 469 -20.97 -47.70 -1.93
CA ALA A 469 -19.95 -46.67 -1.91
C ALA A 469 -19.73 -46.08 -3.32
N LEU A 470 -19.58 -46.93 -4.33
CA LEU A 470 -19.38 -46.48 -5.72
C LEU A 470 -20.57 -45.66 -6.25
N GLY A 471 -21.80 -46.13 -6.02
CA GLY A 471 -23.00 -45.44 -6.49
C GLY A 471 -23.30 -44.17 -5.69
N GLY A 472 -23.47 -44.29 -4.38
CA GLY A 472 -23.95 -43.19 -3.54
C GLY A 472 -22.89 -42.20 -3.07
N GLN A 473 -21.64 -42.64 -2.88
CA GLN A 473 -20.58 -41.76 -2.33
C GLN A 473 -19.60 -41.27 -3.39
N THR A 474 -19.51 -41.93 -4.54
CA THR A 474 -18.64 -41.50 -5.65
C THR A 474 -19.47 -40.90 -6.78
N PHE A 475 -20.19 -41.71 -7.54
CA PHE A 475 -20.85 -41.23 -8.77
C PHE A 475 -22.00 -40.27 -8.51
N ALA A 476 -22.82 -40.47 -7.47
CA ALA A 476 -23.88 -39.52 -7.13
C ALA A 476 -23.32 -38.12 -6.84
N LYS A 477 -22.24 -38.01 -6.06
CA LYS A 477 -21.62 -36.71 -5.75
C LYS A 477 -21.05 -36.04 -6.99
N ASP A 478 -20.43 -36.82 -7.87
CA ASP A 478 -19.94 -36.31 -9.15
C ASP A 478 -21.11 -35.77 -9.99
N LEU A 479 -22.22 -36.49 -10.12
CA LEU A 479 -23.38 -36.01 -10.88
C LEU A 479 -24.04 -34.75 -10.27
N LEU A 480 -24.15 -34.68 -8.94
CA LEU A 480 -24.69 -33.50 -8.24
C LEU A 480 -23.88 -32.23 -8.50
N SER A 481 -22.58 -32.36 -8.78
CA SER A 481 -21.65 -31.23 -8.92
C SER A 481 -21.26 -30.93 -10.37
N ALA A 482 -21.21 -31.95 -11.24
CA ALA A 482 -20.67 -31.86 -12.59
C ALA A 482 -21.73 -31.70 -13.68
N LEU A 483 -22.99 -32.09 -13.44
CA LEU A 483 -24.02 -31.95 -14.45
C LEU A 483 -24.51 -30.48 -14.55
N PRO A 484 -24.55 -29.90 -15.77
CA PRO A 484 -25.06 -28.55 -15.98
C PRO A 484 -26.58 -28.47 -15.80
#